data_AF-S6F1N4-F1
#
_entry.id   AF-S6F1N4-F1
#
_cell.length_a   1.000
_cell.length_b   1.000
_cell.length_c   1.000
_cell.angle_alpha   90.00
_cell.angle_beta   90.00
_cell.angle_gamma   90.00
#
_symmetry.space_group_name_H-M   'P 1'
#
loop_
_entity.id
_entity.type
_entity.pdbx_description
1 polymer ?
#
loop_
_entity_poly.entity_id
_entity_poly.type
_entity_poly.pdbx_seq_one_letter_code
_entity_poly.pdbx_strand_id
1 'polypeptide(L)'
;MPTKKRKNERIKICNIDDLKKALILEGHNLEVVDYYILKENFIKAFDITEDVFIKLYESLKEESITYKVDDINDLINYIKNIIVFENEHKMLCEKIKNIKALHIYRVEYERIPTPQDDVEHILKIVEETKNAVSTKINEEGKLKLKLLEKEIDRDYVYAKDIELLKRILLCNSENVSENYDKDNQTKILFIDVPKNITFNYIKAEKGSIEYHKHIKSYIPRMKRLIKNLDKYITEEEHGVFKINQSMVIQDSVNKAIAVFNNKEFRAVSGKNDIEDSCTLIPMGEEYFKSCKVNKLGKLGIGYNRINDSEKKILEKINRLIKEGTLANEGELILYSKWEPCPSCYYVSRQFCEMYPKINFNIMYYKNYGEK
;
A
#
# COMPACT_ATOMS: atom_id res chain seq x y z
N MET A 1 25.48 34.13 -17.09
CA MET A 1 24.09 33.84 -17.52
C MET A 1 23.76 32.43 -17.06
N PRO A 2 22.69 32.20 -16.26
CA PRO A 2 22.32 30.85 -15.88
C PRO A 2 21.71 30.18 -17.11
N THR A 3 22.43 29.22 -17.67
CA THR A 3 21.92 28.31 -18.69
C THR A 3 20.69 27.61 -18.10
N LYS A 4 19.53 27.81 -18.73
CA LYS A 4 18.32 27.02 -18.46
C LYS A 4 18.70 25.54 -18.60
N LYS A 5 18.91 24.83 -17.49
CA LYS A 5 19.02 23.36 -17.48
C LYS A 5 17.81 22.84 -18.26
N ARG A 6 18.04 22.16 -19.40
CA ARG A 6 16.99 21.40 -20.07
C ARG A 6 16.44 20.44 -19.02
N LYS A 7 15.14 20.53 -18.75
CA LYS A 7 14.47 19.90 -17.61
C LYS A 7 14.52 18.35 -17.57
N ASN A 8 15.28 17.70 -18.47
CA ASN A 8 15.26 16.25 -18.73
C ASN A 8 16.64 15.58 -19.01
N GLU A 9 17.78 16.28 -18.98
CA GLU A 9 19.08 15.61 -19.18
C GLU A 9 19.63 15.09 -17.84
N ARG A 10 19.61 13.77 -17.65
CA ARG A 10 20.11 13.08 -16.45
C ARG A 10 21.63 12.98 -16.49
N ILE A 11 22.27 13.11 -15.33
CA ILE A 11 23.70 12.88 -15.15
C ILE A 11 23.94 11.36 -15.18
N LYS A 12 24.98 10.95 -15.89
CA LYS A 12 25.48 9.56 -15.89
C LYS A 12 26.80 9.54 -15.13
N ILE A 13 26.88 8.73 -14.10
CA ILE A 13 28.07 8.60 -13.26
C ILE A 13 28.43 7.12 -13.23
N CYS A 14 29.56 6.75 -13.86
CA CYS A 14 30.04 5.36 -13.84
C CYS A 14 31.32 5.17 -13.01
N ASN A 15 32.05 6.26 -12.73
CA ASN A 15 33.29 6.21 -11.96
C ASN A 15 33.52 7.49 -11.16
N ILE A 16 34.63 7.52 -10.41
CA ILE A 16 35.02 8.66 -9.57
C ILE A 16 35.32 9.92 -10.39
N ASP A 17 35.82 9.80 -11.62
CA ASP A 17 36.12 10.98 -12.43
C ASP A 17 34.86 11.63 -13.00
N ASP A 18 33.83 10.85 -13.33
CA ASP A 18 32.51 11.37 -13.66
C ASP A 18 31.87 12.08 -12.45
N LEU A 19 32.04 11.52 -11.25
CA LEU A 19 31.58 12.15 -10.02
C LEU A 19 32.25 13.51 -9.82
N LYS A 20 33.57 13.60 -9.98
CA LYS A 20 34.32 14.87 -9.90
C LYS A 20 33.82 15.90 -10.91
N LYS A 21 33.62 15.49 -12.17
CA LYS A 21 33.07 16.38 -13.21
C LYS A 21 31.70 16.89 -12.83
N ALA A 22 30.82 16.02 -12.34
CA ALA A 22 29.48 16.39 -11.90
C ALA A 22 29.51 17.36 -10.70
N LEU A 23 30.38 17.12 -9.72
CA LEU A 23 30.61 18.02 -8.58
C LEU A 23 31.03 19.43 -9.03
N ILE A 24 32.00 19.53 -9.94
CA ILE A 24 32.46 20.82 -10.48
C ILE A 24 31.33 21.53 -11.23
N LEU A 25 30.56 20.80 -12.06
CA LEU A 25 29.43 21.36 -12.80
C LEU A 25 28.30 21.87 -11.90
N GLU A 26 28.13 21.27 -10.72
CA GLU A 26 27.18 21.70 -9.70
C GLU A 26 27.73 22.80 -8.77
N GLY A 27 28.99 23.21 -8.95
CA GLY A 27 29.62 24.28 -8.18
C GLY A 27 30.26 23.82 -6.86
N HIS A 28 30.41 22.51 -6.66
CA HIS A 28 31.14 21.94 -5.53
C HIS A 28 32.64 21.96 -5.82
N ASN A 29 33.37 22.87 -5.18
CA ASN A 29 34.83 22.93 -5.28
C ASN A 29 35.47 22.00 -4.23
N LEU A 30 35.42 20.69 -4.50
CA LEU A 30 36.11 19.69 -3.69
C LEU A 30 37.51 19.50 -4.28
N GLU A 31 38.56 19.93 -3.57
CA GLU A 31 39.94 19.60 -3.94
C GLU A 31 40.13 18.08 -3.82
N VAL A 32 40.43 17.41 -4.94
CA VAL A 32 40.58 15.95 -4.97
C VAL A 32 42.02 15.58 -5.26
N VAL A 33 42.83 15.51 -4.20
CA VAL A 33 44.22 15.08 -4.28
C VAL A 33 44.35 13.59 -3.93
N ASP A 34 43.56 13.09 -2.97
CA ASP A 34 43.52 11.68 -2.57
C ASP A 34 42.15 11.23 -2.01
N TYR A 35 42.01 9.92 -1.72
CA TYR A 35 40.79 9.32 -1.17
C TYR A 35 40.36 9.90 0.18
N TYR A 36 41.29 10.17 1.09
CA TYR A 36 40.98 10.61 2.45
C TYR A 36 40.46 12.05 2.44
N ILE A 37 41.10 12.92 1.65
CA ILE A 37 40.66 14.30 1.46
C ILE A 37 39.28 14.34 0.77
N LEU A 38 39.07 13.52 -0.27
CA LEU A 38 37.77 13.41 -0.92
C LEU A 38 36.69 12.94 0.06
N LYS A 39 36.97 11.91 0.85
CA LYS A 39 36.06 11.36 1.86
C LYS A 39 35.64 12.41 2.87
N GLU A 40 36.59 13.07 3.52
CA GLU A 40 36.29 14.08 4.53
C GLU A 40 35.48 15.24 3.96
N ASN A 41 35.92 15.77 2.81
CA ASN A 41 35.26 16.92 2.20
C ASN A 41 33.85 16.58 1.71
N PHE A 42 33.66 15.38 1.14
CA PHE A 42 32.35 14.94 0.67
C PHE A 42 31.38 14.68 1.84
N ILE A 43 31.84 14.02 2.90
CA ILE A 43 31.06 13.80 4.12
C ILE A 43 30.58 15.13 4.72
N LYS A 44 31.50 16.11 4.86
CA LYS A 44 31.20 17.43 5.41
C LYS A 44 30.26 18.24 4.49
N ALA A 45 30.49 18.20 3.18
CA ALA A 45 29.73 19.01 2.22
C ALA A 45 28.27 18.56 2.07
N PHE A 46 28.00 17.26 2.17
CA PHE A 46 26.67 16.68 1.95
C PHE A 46 25.97 16.18 3.22
N ASP A 47 26.61 16.34 4.39
CA ASP A 47 26.09 15.86 5.68
C ASP A 47 25.66 14.38 5.61
N ILE A 48 26.60 13.52 5.21
CA ILE A 48 26.36 12.07 5.08
C ILE A 48 27.24 11.26 6.03
N THR A 49 26.82 10.03 6.33
CA THR A 49 27.63 9.12 7.12
C THR A 49 28.79 8.54 6.31
N GLU A 50 29.82 8.10 7.01
CA GLU A 50 30.97 7.41 6.43
C GLU A 50 30.56 6.18 5.62
N ASP A 51 29.63 5.36 6.13
CA ASP A 51 29.12 4.17 5.44
C ASP A 51 28.53 4.49 4.05
N VAL A 52 27.82 5.62 3.94
CA VAL A 52 27.24 6.06 2.67
C VAL A 52 28.34 6.43 1.68
N PHE A 53 29.37 7.15 2.13
CA PHE A 53 30.50 7.49 1.28
C PHE A 53 31.27 6.25 0.84
N ILE A 54 31.57 5.31 1.75
CA ILE A 54 32.28 4.07 1.44
C ILE A 54 31.53 3.29 0.37
N LYS A 55 30.22 3.04 0.58
CA LYS A 55 29.40 2.32 -0.40
C LYS A 55 29.33 3.03 -1.76
N LEU A 56 29.24 4.36 -1.76
CA LEU A 56 29.26 5.17 -2.98
C LEU A 56 30.58 4.97 -3.73
N TYR A 57 31.70 5.09 -3.02
CA TYR A 57 33.03 4.99 -3.59
C TYR A 57 33.31 3.59 -4.14
N GLU A 58 32.92 2.53 -3.42
CA GLU A 58 32.99 1.14 -3.88
C GLU A 58 32.12 0.91 -5.12
N SER A 59 30.89 1.45 -5.10
CA SER A 59 29.97 1.33 -6.23
C SER A 59 30.49 1.99 -7.51
N LEU A 60 31.30 3.03 -7.39
CA LEU A 60 31.93 3.73 -8.52
C LEU A 60 33.29 3.14 -8.92
N LYS A 61 33.83 2.20 -8.15
CA LYS A 61 34.95 1.36 -8.59
C LYS A 61 34.48 0.18 -9.44
N GLU A 62 33.22 -0.22 -9.29
CA GLU A 62 32.56 -1.23 -10.10
C GLU A 62 32.20 -0.61 -11.48
N GLU A 63 33.19 -0.52 -12.38
CA GLU A 63 33.08 0.17 -13.68
C GLU A 63 31.96 -0.37 -14.60
N SER A 64 31.35 -1.50 -14.26
CA SER A 64 30.22 -2.09 -14.99
C SER A 64 28.88 -1.39 -14.73
N ILE A 65 28.77 -0.49 -13.75
CA ILE A 65 27.50 0.14 -13.38
C ILE A 65 27.48 1.62 -13.76
N THR A 66 26.46 2.04 -14.52
CA THR A 66 26.20 3.46 -14.78
C THR A 66 24.99 3.96 -14.00
N TYR A 67 25.22 4.88 -13.06
CA TYR A 67 24.18 5.53 -12.28
C TYR A 67 23.56 6.69 -13.06
N LYS A 68 22.24 6.62 -13.30
CA LYS A 68 21.45 7.67 -13.97
C LYS A 68 20.68 8.47 -12.92
N VAL A 69 21.10 9.71 -12.66
CA VAL A 69 20.62 10.54 -11.54
C VAL A 69 20.31 11.97 -11.98
N ASP A 70 19.55 12.69 -11.16
CA ASP A 70 19.17 14.08 -11.44
C ASP A 70 20.29 15.07 -11.06
N ASP A 71 20.96 14.80 -9.95
CA ASP A 71 22.05 15.58 -9.36
C ASP A 71 22.86 14.71 -8.36
N ILE A 72 23.88 15.28 -7.72
CA ILE A 72 24.69 14.55 -6.72
C ILE A 72 23.88 14.15 -5.49
N ASN A 73 22.89 14.94 -5.07
CA ASN A 73 22.02 14.57 -3.94
C ASN A 73 21.14 13.36 -4.26
N ASP A 74 20.66 13.25 -5.50
CA ASP A 74 19.93 12.08 -5.98
C ASP A 74 20.82 10.84 -6.03
N LEU A 75 22.10 10.96 -6.44
CA LEU A 75 23.07 9.87 -6.33
C LEU A 75 23.25 9.41 -4.88
N ILE A 76 23.46 10.35 -3.96
CA ILE A 76 23.61 10.06 -2.53
C ILE A 76 22.37 9.35 -1.99
N ASN A 77 21.18 9.85 -2.32
CA ASN A 77 19.91 9.22 -1.94
C ASN A 77 19.76 7.83 -2.57
N TYR A 78 20.25 7.62 -3.79
CA TYR A 78 20.24 6.33 -4.43
C TYR A 78 21.12 5.32 -3.68
N ILE A 79 22.36 5.70 -3.34
CA ILE A 79 23.27 4.87 -2.54
C ILE A 79 22.67 4.59 -1.15
N LYS A 80 22.10 5.59 -0.47
CA LYS A 80 21.40 5.41 0.81
C LYS A 80 20.30 4.36 0.70
N ASN A 81 19.48 4.42 -0.37
CA ASN A 81 18.43 3.44 -0.59
C ASN A 81 18.97 2.03 -0.91
N ILE A 82 20.11 1.91 -1.60
CA ILE A 82 20.77 0.60 -1.82
C ILE A 82 21.17 -0.02 -0.49
N ILE A 83 21.85 0.73 0.39
CA ILE A 83 22.28 0.25 1.71
C ILE A 83 21.08 -0.24 2.53
N VAL A 84 20.04 0.59 2.63
CA VAL A 84 18.83 0.22 3.38
C VAL A 84 18.18 -1.00 2.76
N PHE A 85 18.04 -1.05 1.43
CA PHE A 85 17.42 -2.17 0.74
C PHE A 85 18.17 -3.50 0.98
N GLU A 86 19.50 -3.51 0.86
CA GLU A 86 20.33 -4.70 1.10
C GLU A 86 20.19 -5.19 2.56
N ASN A 87 20.18 -4.27 3.52
CA ASN A 87 20.00 -4.60 4.94
C ASN A 87 18.60 -5.20 5.22
N GLU A 88 17.53 -4.56 4.75
CA GLU A 88 16.17 -5.07 4.91
C GLU A 88 15.99 -6.43 4.21
N HIS A 89 16.58 -6.61 3.03
CA HIS A 89 16.57 -7.90 2.33
C HIS A 89 17.21 -9.00 3.18
N LYS A 90 18.41 -8.74 3.73
CA LYS A 90 19.11 -9.69 4.61
C LYS A 90 18.28 -10.03 5.84
N MET A 91 17.71 -9.03 6.51
CA MET A 91 16.86 -9.23 7.69
C MET A 91 15.62 -10.07 7.38
N LEU A 92 14.97 -9.83 6.23
CA LEU A 92 13.82 -10.63 5.80
C LEU A 92 14.22 -12.08 5.48
N CYS A 93 15.35 -12.28 4.80
CA CYS A 93 15.89 -13.61 4.53
C CYS A 93 16.18 -14.37 5.83
N GLU A 94 16.82 -13.72 6.81
CA GLU A 94 17.07 -14.31 8.13
C GLU A 94 15.78 -14.71 8.85
N LYS A 95 14.71 -13.91 8.71
CA LYS A 95 13.41 -14.20 9.32
C LYS A 95 12.75 -15.46 8.72
N ILE A 96 12.92 -15.69 7.42
CA ILE A 96 12.25 -16.78 6.70
C ILE A 96 13.14 -18.02 6.48
N LYS A 97 14.42 -17.98 6.88
CA LYS A 97 15.42 -19.03 6.59
C LYS A 97 15.06 -20.43 7.11
N ASN A 98 14.26 -20.51 8.17
CA ASN A 98 13.88 -21.78 8.80
C ASN A 98 12.61 -22.40 8.19
N ILE A 99 11.92 -21.65 7.32
CA ILE A 99 10.76 -22.13 6.59
C ILE A 99 11.27 -23.04 5.47
N LYS A 100 10.75 -24.27 5.40
CA LYS A 100 11.06 -25.21 4.32
C LYS A 100 10.18 -24.94 3.10
N ALA A 101 8.88 -24.80 3.32
CA ALA A 101 7.90 -24.53 2.27
C ALA A 101 6.88 -23.50 2.74
N LEU A 102 6.39 -22.70 1.79
CA LEU A 102 5.39 -21.66 2.02
C LEU A 102 4.20 -21.85 1.08
N HIS A 103 3.02 -22.00 1.65
CA HIS A 103 1.74 -22.08 0.95
C HIS A 103 1.04 -20.72 1.00
N ILE A 104 0.69 -20.15 -0.15
CA ILE A 104 -0.01 -18.86 -0.20
C ILE A 104 -1.40 -19.03 -0.79
N TYR A 105 -2.41 -18.75 0.03
CA TYR A 105 -3.82 -18.86 -0.29
C TYR A 105 -4.37 -17.51 -0.72
N ARG A 106 -5.14 -17.47 -1.82
CA ARG A 106 -5.79 -16.26 -2.33
C ARG A 106 -7.14 -16.58 -2.95
N VAL A 107 -8.19 -15.94 -2.45
CA VAL A 107 -9.55 -16.00 -3.02
C VAL A 107 -9.65 -15.16 -4.30
N GLU A 108 -10.21 -15.72 -5.37
CA GLU A 108 -10.35 -15.11 -6.70
C GLU A 108 -11.82 -14.83 -7.09
N TYR A 109 -12.46 -13.88 -6.41
CA TYR A 109 -13.90 -13.55 -6.56
C TYR A 109 -14.36 -13.23 -7.99
N GLU A 110 -13.49 -12.71 -8.86
CA GLU A 110 -13.85 -12.26 -10.22
C GLU A 110 -13.57 -13.31 -11.31
N ARG A 111 -13.15 -14.53 -10.94
CA ARG A 111 -12.81 -15.57 -11.93
C ARG A 111 -14.04 -16.14 -12.65
N ILE A 112 -15.19 -16.17 -11.99
CA ILE A 112 -16.45 -16.68 -12.54
C ILE A 112 -17.38 -15.49 -12.81
N PRO A 113 -17.82 -15.27 -14.06
CA PRO A 113 -18.76 -14.21 -14.38
C PRO A 113 -20.08 -14.39 -13.61
N THR A 114 -20.53 -13.32 -12.96
CA THR A 114 -21.84 -13.28 -12.32
C THR A 114 -22.86 -12.59 -13.24
N PRO A 115 -24.14 -13.04 -13.26
CA PRO A 115 -25.19 -12.31 -13.95
C PRO A 115 -25.34 -10.89 -13.40
N GLN A 116 -25.77 -9.98 -14.26
CA GLN A 116 -26.03 -8.59 -13.90
C GLN A 116 -27.40 -8.47 -13.24
N ASP A 117 -27.45 -7.85 -12.06
CA ASP A 117 -28.68 -7.54 -11.34
C ASP A 117 -29.40 -6.34 -12.00
N ASP A 118 -30.74 -6.29 -11.88
CA ASP A 118 -31.53 -5.11 -12.26
C ASP A 118 -31.39 -4.01 -11.21
N VAL A 119 -30.87 -2.85 -11.63
CA VAL A 119 -30.43 -1.78 -10.73
C VAL A 119 -30.84 -0.38 -11.21
N GLU A 120 -31.74 -0.27 -12.19
CA GLU A 120 -32.11 1.02 -12.78
C GLU A 120 -32.68 1.99 -11.74
N HIS A 121 -33.59 1.49 -10.90
CA HIS A 121 -34.16 2.27 -9.80
C HIS A 121 -33.11 2.70 -8.76
N ILE A 122 -32.06 1.88 -8.54
CA ILE A 122 -30.99 2.17 -7.57
C ILE A 122 -30.07 3.26 -8.10
N LEU A 123 -29.78 3.28 -9.41
CA LEU A 123 -28.90 4.29 -10.01
C LEU A 123 -29.41 5.71 -9.78
N LYS A 124 -30.74 5.92 -9.92
CA LYS A 124 -31.35 7.23 -9.67
C LYS A 124 -31.18 7.65 -8.20
N ILE A 125 -31.45 6.72 -7.27
CA ILE A 125 -31.28 6.96 -5.83
C ILE A 125 -29.82 7.32 -5.50
N VAL A 126 -28.86 6.61 -6.10
CA VAL A 126 -27.43 6.85 -5.89
C VAL A 126 -27.04 8.26 -6.32
N GLU A 127 -27.47 8.69 -7.50
CA GLU A 127 -27.12 10.02 -8.02
C GLU A 127 -27.73 11.15 -7.18
N GLU A 128 -29.00 11.03 -6.79
CA GLU A 128 -29.66 11.98 -5.89
C GLU A 128 -28.96 12.05 -4.53
N THR A 129 -28.63 10.89 -3.96
CA THR A 129 -27.94 10.81 -2.66
C THR A 129 -26.55 11.42 -2.74
N LYS A 130 -25.79 11.09 -3.79
CA LYS A 130 -24.45 11.63 -4.02
C LYS A 130 -24.47 13.15 -4.04
N ASN A 131 -25.37 13.75 -4.80
CA ASN A 131 -25.49 15.21 -4.92
C ASN A 131 -25.94 15.86 -3.60
N ALA A 132 -26.72 15.15 -2.78
CA ALA A 132 -27.20 15.67 -1.51
C ALA A 132 -26.14 15.64 -0.40
N VAL A 133 -25.34 14.57 -0.31
CA VAL A 133 -24.48 14.35 0.86
C VAL A 133 -22.99 14.50 0.58
N SER A 134 -22.54 14.65 -0.67
CA SER A 134 -21.11 14.52 -0.99
C SER A 134 -20.42 15.84 -1.28
N THR A 135 -19.25 16.03 -0.69
CA THR A 135 -18.41 17.21 -0.86
C THR A 135 -16.92 16.86 -0.93
N LYS A 136 -16.08 17.82 -1.35
CA LYS A 136 -14.62 17.65 -1.36
C LYS A 136 -14.05 17.76 0.05
N ILE A 137 -13.06 16.92 0.34
CA ILE A 137 -12.43 16.86 1.66
C ILE A 137 -11.65 18.13 2.02
N ASN A 138 -11.78 18.55 3.29
CA ASN A 138 -11.02 19.64 3.88
C ASN A 138 -9.64 19.18 4.41
N GLU A 139 -8.81 20.11 4.88
CA GLU A 139 -7.46 19.79 5.37
C GLU A 139 -7.48 18.92 6.64
N GLU A 140 -8.45 19.13 7.52
CA GLU A 140 -8.63 18.30 8.72
C GLU A 140 -8.89 16.84 8.36
N GLY A 141 -9.82 16.57 7.45
CA GLY A 141 -10.13 15.23 6.96
C GLY A 141 -8.91 14.57 6.29
N LYS A 142 -8.13 15.33 5.51
CA LYS A 142 -6.88 14.83 4.91
C LYS A 142 -5.87 14.42 5.98
N LEU A 143 -5.73 15.21 7.04
CA LEU A 143 -4.82 14.90 8.14
C LEU A 143 -5.26 13.63 8.88
N LYS A 144 -6.56 13.51 9.22
CA LYS A 144 -7.13 12.32 9.86
C LYS A 144 -6.85 11.05 9.04
N LEU A 145 -7.15 11.07 7.74
CA LEU A 145 -6.88 9.93 6.85
C LEU A 145 -5.39 9.59 6.76
N LYS A 146 -4.51 10.60 6.69
CA LYS A 146 -3.05 10.40 6.65
C LYS A 146 -2.52 9.77 7.94
N LEU A 147 -3.07 10.13 9.10
CA LEU A 147 -2.69 9.53 10.39
C LEU A 147 -3.13 8.06 10.45
N LEU A 148 -4.37 7.75 10.04
CA LEU A 148 -4.86 6.37 9.95
C LEU A 148 -4.03 5.52 8.98
N GLU A 149 -3.66 6.08 7.82
CA GLU A 149 -2.79 5.39 6.87
C GLU A 149 -1.42 5.07 7.46
N LYS A 150 -0.81 6.02 8.18
CA LYS A 150 0.48 5.80 8.86
C LYS A 150 0.40 4.73 9.94
N GLU A 151 -0.69 4.73 10.73
CA GLU A 151 -0.93 3.71 11.76
C GLU A 151 -1.04 2.32 11.12
N ILE A 152 -1.87 2.19 10.10
CA ILE A 152 -2.06 0.91 9.40
C ILE A 152 -0.75 0.44 8.74
N ASP A 153 -0.02 1.35 8.09
CA ASP A 153 1.27 1.06 7.46
C ASP A 153 2.34 0.60 8.47
N ARG A 154 2.18 0.93 9.74
CA ARG A 154 3.11 0.56 10.80
C ARG A 154 2.87 -0.86 11.30
N ASP A 155 1.61 -1.31 11.37
CA ASP A 155 1.23 -2.47 12.19
C ASP A 155 0.61 -3.64 11.41
N TYR A 156 0.34 -3.46 10.11
CA TYR A 156 -0.31 -4.47 9.26
C TYR A 156 0.47 -4.74 7.97
N VAL A 157 0.23 -5.90 7.36
CA VAL A 157 0.81 -6.31 6.07
C VAL A 157 -0.21 -6.09 4.95
N TYR A 158 0.28 -5.70 3.76
CA TYR A 158 -0.53 -5.55 2.56
C TYR A 158 -0.37 -6.72 1.57
N ALA A 159 -1.35 -6.90 0.69
CA ALA A 159 -1.28 -7.88 -0.40
C ALA A 159 -0.04 -7.67 -1.29
N LYS A 160 0.31 -6.43 -1.64
CA LYS A 160 1.55 -6.10 -2.38
C LYS A 160 2.85 -6.44 -1.66
N ASP A 161 2.80 -6.58 -0.34
CA ASP A 161 3.97 -6.98 0.46
C ASP A 161 4.16 -8.50 0.32
N ILE A 162 3.07 -9.27 0.42
CA ILE A 162 3.07 -10.71 0.13
C ILE A 162 3.47 -10.97 -1.34
N GLU A 163 3.04 -10.14 -2.29
CA GLU A 163 3.50 -10.24 -3.69
C GLU A 163 5.02 -9.99 -3.83
N LEU A 164 5.60 -9.10 -3.01
CA LEU A 164 7.05 -8.94 -2.99
C LEU A 164 7.73 -10.19 -2.40
N LEU A 165 7.21 -10.73 -1.30
CA LEU A 165 7.72 -11.97 -0.70
C LEU A 165 7.70 -13.13 -1.71
N LYS A 166 6.61 -13.30 -2.46
CA LYS A 166 6.52 -14.26 -3.56
C LYS A 166 7.66 -14.07 -4.56
N ARG A 167 7.85 -12.85 -5.07
CA ARG A 167 8.93 -12.57 -6.05
C ARG A 167 10.32 -12.90 -5.52
N ILE A 168 10.57 -12.60 -4.24
CA ILE A 168 11.83 -12.92 -3.58
C ILE A 168 12.06 -14.43 -3.55
N LEU A 169 11.06 -15.21 -3.15
CA LEU A 169 11.17 -16.68 -3.04
C LEU A 169 11.23 -17.37 -4.40
N LEU A 170 10.42 -16.94 -5.36
CA LEU A 170 10.34 -17.52 -6.70
C LEU A 170 11.61 -17.30 -7.52
N CYS A 171 12.47 -16.36 -7.13
CA CYS A 171 13.66 -16.02 -7.88
C CYS A 171 14.65 -17.20 -8.06
N ASN A 172 14.68 -18.09 -7.07
CA ASN A 172 15.63 -19.21 -6.99
C ASN A 172 14.92 -20.54 -6.62
N SER A 173 13.58 -20.56 -6.63
CA SER A 173 12.82 -21.78 -6.30
C SER A 173 12.63 -22.61 -7.57
N GLU A 174 13.11 -23.85 -7.56
CA GLU A 174 12.98 -24.80 -8.67
C GLU A 174 11.60 -25.50 -8.66
N ASN A 175 10.95 -25.57 -7.50
CA ASN A 175 9.70 -26.28 -7.28
C ASN A 175 8.58 -25.32 -6.89
N VAL A 176 7.81 -24.90 -7.89
CA VAL A 176 6.63 -24.07 -7.70
C VAL A 176 5.46 -24.79 -8.34
N SER A 177 4.39 -24.99 -7.58
CA SER A 177 3.15 -25.54 -8.10
C SER A 177 1.96 -24.70 -7.66
N GLU A 178 0.88 -24.78 -8.43
CA GLU A 178 -0.36 -24.06 -8.17
C GLU A 178 -1.53 -25.03 -8.19
N ASN A 179 -2.43 -24.88 -7.23
CA ASN A 179 -3.72 -25.56 -7.22
C ASN A 179 -4.85 -24.52 -7.13
N TYR A 180 -6.02 -24.88 -7.63
CA TYR A 180 -7.22 -24.07 -7.51
C TYR A 180 -8.38 -24.89 -6.96
N ASP A 181 -8.84 -24.50 -5.78
CA ASP A 181 -10.06 -24.99 -5.18
C ASP A 181 -11.25 -24.26 -5.80
N LYS A 182 -12.07 -24.98 -6.58
CA LYS A 182 -13.25 -24.42 -7.24
C LYS A 182 -14.37 -24.10 -6.26
N ASP A 183 -14.53 -24.90 -5.20
CA ASP A 183 -15.63 -24.78 -4.25
C ASP A 183 -15.41 -23.54 -3.38
N ASN A 184 -14.17 -23.31 -2.96
CA ASN A 184 -13.79 -22.14 -2.15
C ASN A 184 -13.25 -20.97 -2.99
N GLN A 185 -13.21 -21.09 -4.32
CA GLN A 185 -12.65 -20.11 -5.25
C GLN A 185 -11.24 -19.64 -4.85
N THR A 186 -10.42 -20.55 -4.33
CA THR A 186 -9.14 -20.24 -3.70
C THR A 186 -8.00 -20.81 -4.50
N LYS A 187 -7.11 -19.93 -4.96
CA LYS A 187 -5.82 -20.29 -5.54
C LYS A 187 -4.80 -20.52 -4.42
N ILE A 188 -4.08 -21.63 -4.50
CA ILE A 188 -3.02 -22.00 -3.56
C ILE A 188 -1.72 -22.09 -4.36
N LEU A 189 -0.72 -21.35 -3.92
CA LEU A 189 0.64 -21.37 -4.48
C LEU A 189 1.56 -22.08 -3.48
N PHE A 190 2.22 -23.14 -3.92
CA PHE A 190 3.16 -23.93 -3.13
C PHE A 190 4.58 -23.55 -3.56
N ILE A 191 5.40 -23.11 -2.59
CA ILE A 191 6.76 -22.63 -2.86
C ILE A 191 7.73 -23.33 -1.90
N ASP A 192 8.69 -24.06 -2.43
CA ASP A 192 9.87 -24.46 -1.65
C ASP A 192 10.74 -23.23 -1.41
N VAL A 193 11.03 -22.92 -0.15
CA VAL A 193 11.84 -21.76 0.22
C VAL A 193 13.31 -22.06 -0.11
N PRO A 194 13.93 -21.30 -1.03
CA PRO A 194 15.30 -21.58 -1.44
C PRO A 194 16.28 -21.27 -0.31
N LYS A 195 17.31 -22.11 -0.17
CA LYS A 195 18.37 -21.93 0.84
C LYS A 195 19.19 -20.64 0.64
N ASN A 196 19.31 -20.20 -0.60
CA ASN A 196 20.01 -18.97 -0.96
C ASN A 196 19.07 -18.08 -1.78
N ILE A 197 18.78 -16.89 -1.26
CA ILE A 197 17.93 -15.89 -1.89
C ILE A 197 18.84 -14.75 -2.35
N THR A 198 18.78 -14.43 -3.64
CA THR A 198 19.59 -13.37 -4.26
C THR A 198 18.72 -12.16 -4.63
N PHE A 199 19.33 -11.12 -5.20
CA PHE A 199 18.64 -9.91 -5.69
C PHE A 199 18.01 -10.05 -7.09
N ASN A 200 18.12 -11.21 -7.74
CA ASN A 200 17.74 -11.43 -9.14
C ASN A 200 16.22 -11.29 -9.42
N TYR A 201 15.40 -11.08 -8.39
CA TYR A 201 13.97 -10.76 -8.51
C TYR A 201 13.74 -9.30 -8.95
N ILE A 202 14.76 -8.44 -8.86
CA ILE A 202 14.77 -7.13 -9.51
C ILE A 202 15.36 -7.31 -10.90
N LYS A 203 14.51 -7.22 -11.92
CA LYS A 203 14.94 -7.38 -13.33
C LYS A 203 15.57 -6.11 -13.91
N ALA A 204 15.29 -4.96 -13.31
CA ALA A 204 15.91 -3.70 -13.72
C ALA A 204 17.41 -3.70 -13.38
N GLU A 205 18.22 -3.09 -14.25
CA GLU A 205 19.66 -2.98 -14.07
C GLU A 205 20.01 -2.03 -12.91
N LYS A 206 20.92 -2.44 -12.02
CA LYS A 206 21.44 -1.58 -10.94
C LYS A 206 22.05 -0.31 -11.57
N GLY A 207 21.84 0.85 -10.96
CA GLY A 207 22.23 2.14 -11.54
C GLY A 207 21.14 2.79 -12.42
N SER A 208 20.15 2.03 -12.89
CA SER A 208 19.02 2.59 -13.65
C SER A 208 17.99 3.30 -12.76
N ILE A 209 17.18 4.18 -13.37
CA ILE A 209 16.05 4.86 -12.71
C ILE A 209 14.99 3.85 -12.27
N GLU A 210 14.78 2.79 -13.06
CA GLU A 210 13.78 1.77 -12.77
C GLU A 210 14.18 0.94 -11.53
N TYR A 211 15.46 0.57 -11.42
CA TYR A 211 15.98 -0.11 -10.23
C TYR A 211 15.81 0.75 -8.98
N HIS A 212 16.14 2.05 -9.05
CA HIS A 212 15.94 2.99 -7.94
C HIS A 212 14.48 3.05 -7.50
N LYS A 213 13.55 3.11 -8.45
CA LYS A 213 12.10 3.08 -8.16
C LYS A 213 11.69 1.78 -7.49
N HIS A 214 12.20 0.64 -7.98
CA HIS A 214 11.91 -0.67 -7.38
C HIS A 214 12.37 -0.73 -5.92
N ILE A 215 13.65 -0.48 -5.64
CA ILE A 215 14.18 -0.58 -4.28
C ILE A 215 13.45 0.39 -3.33
N LYS A 216 13.20 1.64 -3.77
CA LYS A 216 12.48 2.63 -2.97
C LYS A 216 11.05 2.16 -2.63
N SER A 217 10.41 1.47 -3.56
CA SER A 217 9.07 0.91 -3.35
C SER A 217 9.07 -0.36 -2.50
N TYR A 218 10.17 -1.12 -2.47
CA TYR A 218 10.31 -2.41 -1.79
C TYR A 218 10.77 -2.26 -0.34
N ILE A 219 11.62 -1.29 -0.02
CA ILE A 219 12.08 -0.99 1.35
C ILE A 219 10.92 -0.95 2.35
N PRO A 220 9.87 -0.12 2.19
CA PRO A 220 8.78 -0.08 3.16
C PRO A 220 7.97 -1.38 3.23
N ARG A 221 7.94 -2.19 2.15
CA ARG A 221 7.25 -3.48 2.13
C ARG A 221 8.03 -4.52 2.95
N MET A 222 9.34 -4.59 2.75
CA MET A 222 10.21 -5.48 3.52
C MET A 222 10.18 -5.13 5.00
N LYS A 223 10.24 -3.84 5.36
CA LYS A 223 10.08 -3.38 6.74
C LYS A 223 8.77 -3.87 7.38
N ARG A 224 7.66 -3.78 6.66
CA ARG A 224 6.36 -4.31 7.13
C ARG A 224 6.37 -5.83 7.28
N LEU A 225 6.93 -6.56 6.33
CA LEU A 225 7.07 -8.02 6.42
C LEU A 225 7.92 -8.42 7.63
N ILE A 226 9.11 -7.83 7.79
CA ILE A 226 10.01 -8.13 8.91
C ILE A 226 9.30 -7.92 10.25
N LYS A 227 8.57 -6.82 10.39
CA LYS A 227 7.89 -6.47 11.63
C LYS A 227 6.62 -7.29 11.89
N ASN A 228 5.79 -7.52 10.88
CA ASN A 228 4.40 -7.96 11.08
C ASN A 228 4.07 -9.33 10.47
N LEU A 229 4.98 -9.99 9.74
CA LEU A 229 4.71 -11.27 9.07
C LEU A 229 4.21 -12.36 10.03
N ASP A 230 4.69 -12.38 11.27
CA ASP A 230 4.33 -13.38 12.28
C ASP A 230 2.83 -13.41 12.58
N LYS A 231 2.12 -12.29 12.37
CA LYS A 231 0.65 -12.20 12.52
C LYS A 231 -0.12 -12.93 11.40
N TYR A 232 0.54 -13.20 10.28
CA TYR A 232 -0.10 -13.67 9.04
C TYR A 232 0.43 -15.01 8.55
N ILE A 233 1.47 -15.53 9.20
CA ILE A 233 2.08 -16.81 8.87
C ILE A 233 1.72 -17.83 9.95
N THR A 234 1.30 -19.02 9.53
CA THR A 234 0.92 -20.10 10.44
C THR A 234 1.58 -21.38 10.00
N GLU A 235 2.19 -22.11 10.93
CA GLU A 235 2.75 -23.43 10.64
C GLU A 235 1.60 -24.43 10.40
N GLU A 236 1.66 -25.16 9.29
CA GLU A 236 0.74 -26.27 9.02
C GLU A 236 1.36 -27.58 9.52
N GLU A 237 2.60 -27.87 9.12
CA GLU A 237 3.31 -29.11 9.45
C GLU A 237 4.83 -28.88 9.42
N HIS A 238 5.57 -29.27 10.45
CA HIS A 238 7.04 -29.38 10.51
C HIS A 238 7.87 -28.58 9.46
N GLY A 239 7.83 -27.25 9.55
CA GLY A 239 8.57 -26.33 8.68
C GLY A 239 7.83 -25.89 7.41
N VAL A 240 6.60 -26.36 7.19
CA VAL A 240 5.67 -25.91 6.15
C VAL A 240 4.73 -24.88 6.75
N PHE A 241 4.71 -23.70 6.16
CA PHE A 241 3.93 -22.56 6.65
C PHE A 241 2.92 -22.12 5.61
N LYS A 242 1.83 -21.51 6.06
CA LYS A 242 0.83 -20.87 5.19
C LYS A 242 0.68 -19.38 5.46
N ILE A 243 0.30 -18.66 4.42
CA ILE A 243 -0.21 -17.28 4.49
C ILE A 243 -1.53 -17.22 3.74
N ASN A 244 -2.57 -16.70 4.40
CA ASN A 244 -3.81 -16.34 3.72
C ASN A 244 -3.73 -14.89 3.23
N GLN A 245 -3.35 -14.71 1.97
CA GLN A 245 -3.23 -13.38 1.35
C GLN A 245 -4.57 -12.64 1.28
N SER A 246 -5.71 -13.34 1.32
CA SER A 246 -7.02 -12.68 1.37
C SER A 246 -7.33 -12.06 2.74
N MET A 247 -6.56 -12.39 3.78
CA MET A 247 -6.66 -11.84 5.14
C MET A 247 -5.62 -10.74 5.43
N VAL A 248 -4.81 -10.36 4.45
CA VAL A 248 -3.98 -9.14 4.55
C VAL A 248 -4.72 -7.93 3.96
N ILE A 249 -4.22 -6.73 4.22
CA ILE A 249 -4.82 -5.50 3.70
C ILE A 249 -4.67 -5.45 2.17
N GLN A 250 -5.79 -5.46 1.44
CA GLN A 250 -5.73 -5.41 -0.02
C GLN A 250 -5.32 -4.00 -0.49
N ASP A 251 -4.61 -3.90 -1.61
CA ASP A 251 -4.04 -2.61 -2.04
C ASP A 251 -5.10 -1.56 -2.40
N SER A 252 -6.27 -2.03 -2.83
CA SER A 252 -7.40 -1.21 -3.26
C SER A 252 -8.41 -0.94 -2.13
N VAL A 253 -8.14 -1.34 -0.89
CA VAL A 253 -9.13 -1.10 0.18
C VAL A 253 -9.25 0.39 0.45
N ASN A 254 -10.49 0.84 0.60
CA ASN A 254 -10.76 2.16 1.09
C ASN A 254 -10.57 2.20 2.62
N LYS A 255 -10.14 3.36 3.11
CA LYS A 255 -10.02 3.68 4.54
C LYS A 255 -10.92 4.88 4.79
N ALA A 256 -11.82 4.77 5.76
CA ALA A 256 -12.75 5.82 6.09
C ALA A 256 -12.74 6.12 7.59
N ILE A 257 -12.99 7.38 7.93
CA ILE A 257 -13.18 7.87 9.29
C ILE A 257 -14.48 8.66 9.29
N ALA A 258 -15.36 8.41 10.25
CA ALA A 258 -16.52 9.23 10.48
C ALA A 258 -16.47 9.87 11.87
N VAL A 259 -16.92 11.12 11.95
CA VAL A 259 -17.11 11.83 13.21
C VAL A 259 -18.61 12.03 13.38
N PHE A 260 -19.18 11.42 14.42
CA PHE A 260 -20.58 11.56 14.78
C PHE A 260 -20.70 12.15 16.17
N ASN A 261 -21.27 13.35 16.29
CA ASN A 261 -21.40 14.07 17.58
C ASN A 261 -20.09 14.05 18.40
N ASN A 262 -18.97 14.41 17.76
CA ASN A 262 -17.61 14.40 18.30
C ASN A 262 -17.00 13.02 18.63
N LYS A 263 -17.69 11.92 18.32
CA LYS A 263 -17.16 10.56 18.46
C LYS A 263 -16.63 10.06 17.12
N GLU A 264 -15.40 9.55 17.13
CA GLU A 264 -14.75 9.02 15.94
C GLU A 264 -15.06 7.52 15.74
N PHE A 265 -15.32 7.16 14.49
CA PHE A 265 -15.49 5.80 14.00
C PHE A 265 -14.55 5.62 12.82
N ARG A 266 -13.87 4.49 12.73
CA ARG A 266 -12.94 4.22 11.62
C ARG A 266 -13.16 2.83 11.06
N ALA A 267 -12.90 2.64 9.78
CA ALA A 267 -13.00 1.35 9.14
C ALA A 267 -12.07 1.22 7.93
N VAL A 268 -11.63 -0.02 7.70
CA VAL A 268 -10.92 -0.43 6.50
C VAL A 268 -11.78 -1.43 5.75
N SER A 269 -11.90 -1.22 4.43
CA SER A 269 -12.65 -2.12 3.57
C SER A 269 -12.02 -3.51 3.52
N GLY A 270 -12.83 -4.53 3.24
CA GLY A 270 -12.39 -5.91 3.13
C GLY A 270 -12.57 -6.72 4.42
N LYS A 271 -12.08 -7.96 4.42
CA LYS A 271 -12.32 -8.97 5.47
C LYS A 271 -11.37 -8.86 6.67
N ASN A 272 -10.54 -7.82 6.72
CA ASN A 272 -9.53 -7.69 7.75
C ASN A 272 -10.11 -6.95 8.95
N ASP A 273 -9.86 -7.50 10.13
CA ASP A 273 -10.13 -6.79 11.38
C ASP A 273 -8.91 -5.96 11.74
N ILE A 274 -9.14 -4.65 11.83
CA ILE A 274 -8.15 -3.66 12.26
C ILE A 274 -8.55 -3.25 13.66
N GLU A 275 -7.58 -3.25 14.58
CA GLU A 275 -7.76 -2.83 15.96
C GLU A 275 -8.41 -1.44 16.05
N ASP A 276 -9.33 -1.29 17.01
CA ASP A 276 -10.18 -0.11 17.20
C ASP A 276 -10.91 0.38 15.93
N SER A 277 -11.19 -0.51 14.97
CA SER A 277 -11.99 -0.21 13.78
C SER A 277 -13.33 -0.93 13.83
N CYS A 278 -14.30 -0.42 13.07
CA CYS A 278 -15.56 -1.11 12.83
C CYS A 278 -15.26 -2.43 12.12
N THR A 279 -15.66 -3.53 12.75
CA THR A 279 -15.39 -4.90 12.32
C THR A 279 -16.34 -5.34 11.22
N LEU A 280 -16.15 -6.58 10.76
CA LEU A 280 -17.10 -7.23 9.88
C LEU A 280 -18.49 -7.30 10.50
N ILE A 281 -19.49 -7.18 9.62
CA ILE A 281 -20.89 -7.40 9.96
C ILE A 281 -21.13 -8.91 9.86
N PRO A 282 -21.56 -9.59 10.93
CA PRO A 282 -21.88 -11.01 10.87
C PRO A 282 -22.93 -11.27 9.80
N MET A 283 -22.81 -12.41 9.11
CA MET A 283 -23.72 -12.76 8.03
C MET A 283 -25.15 -12.91 8.56
N GLY A 284 -26.09 -12.16 7.97
CA GLY A 284 -27.50 -12.15 8.38
C GLY A 284 -27.83 -11.11 9.45
N GLU A 285 -26.84 -10.40 9.99
CA GLU A 285 -27.05 -9.29 10.93
C GLU A 285 -26.99 -7.91 10.25
N GLU A 286 -26.77 -7.86 8.94
CA GLU A 286 -26.78 -6.60 8.20
C GLU A 286 -28.16 -5.94 8.20
N TYR A 287 -28.19 -4.65 8.54
CA TYR A 287 -29.42 -3.86 8.50
C TYR A 287 -29.56 -3.15 7.15
N PHE A 288 -28.45 -2.59 6.64
CA PHE A 288 -28.43 -1.87 5.39
C PHE A 288 -28.06 -2.77 4.23
N LYS A 289 -28.86 -2.75 3.16
CA LYS A 289 -28.62 -3.56 1.96
C LYS A 289 -27.46 -2.98 1.15
N SER A 290 -26.51 -3.84 0.78
CA SER A 290 -25.42 -3.53 -0.15
C SER A 290 -25.61 -4.23 -1.48
N CYS A 291 -25.05 -3.64 -2.54
CA CYS A 291 -25.18 -4.09 -3.91
C CYS A 291 -23.86 -4.64 -4.46
N LYS A 292 -23.95 -5.37 -5.58
CA LYS A 292 -22.77 -5.76 -6.36
C LYS A 292 -22.23 -4.56 -7.12
N VAL A 293 -20.92 -4.32 -7.03
CA VAL A 293 -20.24 -3.25 -7.79
C VAL A 293 -18.88 -3.75 -8.24
N ASN A 294 -18.56 -3.62 -9.52
CA ASN A 294 -17.26 -4.01 -10.05
C ASN A 294 -16.19 -2.91 -9.83
N LYS A 295 -14.95 -3.15 -10.23
CA LYS A 295 -13.85 -2.17 -10.09
C LYS A 295 -14.06 -0.87 -10.88
N LEU A 296 -14.93 -0.88 -11.88
CA LEU A 296 -15.27 0.30 -12.69
C LEU A 296 -16.46 1.08 -12.12
N GLY A 297 -17.02 0.65 -10.99
CA GLY A 297 -18.16 1.32 -10.38
C GLY A 297 -19.50 0.94 -11.02
N LYS A 298 -19.53 -0.05 -11.92
CA LYS A 298 -20.78 -0.53 -12.51
C LYS A 298 -21.57 -1.31 -11.46
N LEU A 299 -22.76 -0.81 -11.14
CA LEU A 299 -23.71 -1.40 -10.22
C LEU A 299 -24.37 -2.64 -10.84
N GLY A 300 -24.72 -3.62 -10.00
CA GLY A 300 -25.38 -4.87 -10.38
C GLY A 300 -24.45 -5.96 -10.89
N ILE A 301 -23.14 -5.71 -11.00
CA ILE A 301 -22.14 -6.69 -11.44
C ILE A 301 -20.91 -6.67 -10.53
N GLY A 302 -20.22 -7.81 -10.39
CA GLY A 302 -19.04 -7.94 -9.54
C GLY A 302 -19.39 -8.50 -8.16
N TYR A 303 -18.65 -8.09 -7.13
CA TYR A 303 -18.86 -8.61 -5.77
C TYR A 303 -19.71 -7.66 -4.92
N ASN A 304 -20.43 -8.23 -3.95
CA ASN A 304 -21.24 -7.49 -2.99
C ASN A 304 -20.33 -6.67 -2.06
N ARG A 305 -20.60 -5.37 -1.96
CA ARG A 305 -19.85 -4.40 -1.15
C ARG A 305 -20.21 -4.41 0.34
N ILE A 306 -20.51 -5.59 0.88
CA ILE A 306 -20.91 -5.76 2.29
C ILE A 306 -19.82 -5.32 3.28
N ASN A 307 -18.55 -5.45 2.88
CA ASN A 307 -17.39 -5.15 3.72
C ASN A 307 -16.72 -3.81 3.38
N ASP A 308 -17.39 -2.91 2.67
CA ASP A 308 -16.87 -1.57 2.41
C ASP A 308 -16.88 -0.74 3.71
N SER A 309 -15.87 0.12 3.87
CA SER A 309 -15.61 0.88 5.10
C SER A 309 -16.82 1.72 5.55
N GLU A 310 -17.49 2.37 4.60
CA GLU A 310 -18.65 3.23 4.81
C GLU A 310 -19.81 2.43 5.39
N LYS A 311 -20.08 1.24 4.85
CA LYS A 311 -21.14 0.36 5.37
C LYS A 311 -20.82 -0.11 6.78
N LYS A 312 -19.58 -0.56 7.05
CA LYS A 312 -19.19 -0.99 8.41
C LYS A 312 -19.38 0.12 9.45
N ILE A 313 -19.04 1.35 9.11
CA ILE A 313 -19.23 2.53 9.99
C ILE A 313 -20.72 2.77 10.25
N LEU A 314 -21.53 2.85 9.19
CA LEU A 314 -22.96 3.16 9.33
C LEU A 314 -23.71 2.06 10.10
N GLU A 315 -23.35 0.80 9.91
CA GLU A 315 -23.90 -0.32 10.69
C GLU A 315 -23.51 -0.24 12.17
N LYS A 316 -22.25 0.13 12.47
CA LYS A 316 -21.81 0.32 13.87
C LYS A 316 -22.57 1.46 14.54
N ILE A 317 -22.74 2.59 13.85
CA ILE A 317 -23.50 3.73 14.37
C ILE A 317 -24.96 3.35 14.57
N ASN A 318 -25.61 2.71 13.59
CA ASN A 318 -26.98 2.21 13.68
C ASN A 318 -27.18 1.30 14.91
N ARG A 319 -26.28 0.34 15.12
CA ARG A 319 -26.32 -0.53 16.30
C ARG A 319 -26.25 0.27 17.60
N LEU A 320 -25.30 1.20 17.72
CA LEU A 320 -25.14 2.01 18.93
C LEU A 320 -26.33 2.95 19.19
N ILE A 321 -27.01 3.43 18.13
CA ILE A 321 -28.26 4.19 18.27
C ILE A 321 -29.39 3.29 18.80
N LYS A 322 -29.55 2.08 18.24
CA LYS A 322 -30.56 1.11 18.71
C LYS A 322 -30.32 0.67 20.16
N GLU A 323 -29.06 0.57 20.57
CA GLU A 323 -28.65 0.28 21.95
C GLU A 323 -28.84 1.48 22.90
N GLY A 324 -29.25 2.65 22.40
CA GLY A 324 -29.42 3.87 23.19
C GLY A 324 -28.10 4.52 23.62
N THR A 325 -26.96 4.05 23.10
CA THR A 325 -25.62 4.59 23.42
C THR A 325 -25.32 5.87 22.63
N LEU A 326 -25.98 6.06 21.48
CA LEU A 326 -25.88 7.26 20.66
C LEU A 326 -27.27 7.85 20.39
N ALA A 327 -27.34 9.18 20.29
CA ALA A 327 -28.54 9.86 19.85
C ALA A 327 -28.84 9.57 18.37
N ASN A 328 -30.12 9.57 18.00
CA ASN A 328 -30.57 9.44 16.61
C ASN A 328 -30.68 10.80 15.88
N GLU A 329 -29.93 11.79 16.36
CA GLU A 329 -29.88 13.16 15.84
C GLU A 329 -28.48 13.76 16.00
N GLY A 330 -28.18 14.79 15.21
CA GLY A 330 -26.90 15.51 15.26
C GLY A 330 -26.17 15.55 13.93
N GLU A 331 -24.84 15.61 13.97
CA GLU A 331 -24.00 15.76 12.77
C GLU A 331 -23.06 14.57 12.59
N LEU A 332 -23.09 14.00 11.39
CA LEU A 332 -22.22 12.91 10.94
C LEU A 332 -21.41 13.39 9.73
N ILE A 333 -20.08 13.41 9.85
CA ILE A 333 -19.18 13.67 8.73
C ILE A 333 -18.33 12.44 8.48
N LEU A 334 -18.41 11.87 7.27
CA LEU A 334 -17.59 10.74 6.84
C LEU A 334 -16.48 11.22 5.90
N TYR A 335 -15.23 11.05 6.31
CA TYR A 335 -14.03 11.27 5.52
C TYR A 335 -13.60 9.98 4.83
N SER A 336 -13.40 10.05 3.52
CA SER A 336 -12.94 8.93 2.71
C SER A 336 -11.83 9.37 1.74
N LYS A 337 -10.88 8.48 1.46
CA LYS A 337 -9.85 8.77 0.45
C LYS A 337 -10.44 8.81 -0.95
N TRP A 338 -11.33 7.86 -1.23
CA TRP A 338 -12.01 7.74 -2.52
C TRP A 338 -13.46 8.14 -2.36
N GLU A 339 -14.03 8.71 -3.40
CA GLU A 339 -15.49 8.83 -3.52
C GLU A 339 -16.13 7.47 -3.25
N PRO A 340 -17.20 7.40 -2.44
CA PRO A 340 -17.90 6.15 -2.19
C PRO A 340 -18.37 5.49 -3.49
N CYS A 341 -18.36 4.16 -3.52
CA CYS A 341 -18.96 3.44 -4.64
C CYS A 341 -20.50 3.59 -4.64
N PRO A 342 -21.19 3.31 -5.76
CA PRO A 342 -22.65 3.36 -5.82
C PRO A 342 -23.36 2.55 -4.72
N SER A 343 -22.82 1.39 -4.33
CA SER A 343 -23.40 0.63 -3.22
C SER A 343 -23.28 1.37 -1.88
N CYS A 344 -22.19 2.08 -1.64
CA CYS A 344 -22.02 2.86 -0.40
C CYS A 344 -23.01 4.03 -0.36
N TYR A 345 -23.25 4.71 -1.49
CA TYR A 345 -24.30 5.73 -1.58
C TYR A 345 -25.69 5.17 -1.32
N TYR A 346 -26.00 3.97 -1.83
CA TYR A 346 -27.27 3.32 -1.54
C TYR A 346 -27.43 2.97 -0.05
N VAL A 347 -26.34 2.56 0.62
CA VAL A 347 -26.33 2.36 2.08
C VAL A 347 -26.53 3.69 2.82
N SER A 348 -25.83 4.75 2.40
CA SER A 348 -25.99 6.10 2.95
C SER A 348 -27.42 6.60 2.84
N ARG A 349 -28.11 6.34 1.72
CA ARG A 349 -29.51 6.69 1.55
C ARG A 349 -30.39 6.04 2.61
N GLN A 350 -30.26 4.72 2.78
CA GLN A 350 -31.04 3.96 3.77
C GLN A 350 -30.80 4.47 5.19
N PHE A 351 -29.55 4.84 5.50
CA PHE A 351 -29.21 5.45 6.80
C PHE A 351 -29.90 6.81 6.99
N CYS A 352 -29.85 7.70 6.00
CA CYS A 352 -30.51 9.01 6.06
C CYS A 352 -32.04 8.91 6.19
N GLU A 353 -32.67 7.95 5.49
CA GLU A 353 -34.11 7.70 5.61
C GLU A 353 -34.50 7.21 7.01
N MET A 354 -33.65 6.36 7.59
CA MET A 354 -33.88 5.83 8.94
C MET A 354 -33.68 6.89 10.03
N TYR A 355 -32.72 7.79 9.84
CA TYR A 355 -32.33 8.80 10.81
C TYR A 355 -32.40 10.23 10.24
N PRO A 356 -33.62 10.75 9.98
CA PRO A 356 -33.82 12.03 9.28
C PRO A 356 -33.32 13.26 10.06
N LYS A 357 -33.05 13.11 11.37
CA LYS A 357 -32.49 14.17 12.22
C LYS A 357 -30.97 14.18 12.27
N ILE A 358 -30.30 13.24 11.60
CA ILE A 358 -28.84 13.24 11.46
C ILE A 358 -28.49 13.99 10.17
N ASN A 359 -27.78 15.10 10.30
CA ASN A 359 -27.18 15.78 9.17
C ASN A 359 -25.93 15.00 8.72
N PHE A 360 -26.04 14.30 7.60
CA PHE A 360 -24.97 13.43 7.08
C PHE A 360 -24.25 14.07 5.89
N ASN A 361 -22.93 14.24 6.00
CA ASN A 361 -22.05 14.68 4.93
C ASN A 361 -20.91 13.66 4.69
N ILE A 362 -20.55 13.45 3.43
CA ILE A 362 -19.45 12.60 2.98
C ILE A 362 -18.42 13.47 2.27
N MET A 363 -17.21 13.48 2.80
CA MET A 363 -16.09 14.28 2.32
C MET A 363 -15.01 13.38 1.73
N TYR A 364 -14.70 13.53 0.43
CA TYR A 364 -13.75 12.65 -0.25
C TYR A 364 -12.63 13.39 -0.99
N TYR A 365 -11.48 12.72 -1.14
CA TYR A 365 -10.28 13.29 -1.77
C TYR A 365 -10.24 13.08 -3.29
N LYS A 366 -10.33 11.83 -3.77
CA LYS A 366 -10.26 11.45 -5.20
C LYS A 366 -11.60 10.96 -5.71
N ASN A 367 -11.91 11.20 -6.99
CA ASN A 367 -13.14 10.66 -7.58
C ASN A 367 -13.02 9.14 -7.77
N TYR A 368 -14.16 8.45 -7.82
CA TYR A 368 -14.17 7.00 -8.01
C TYR A 368 -13.59 6.63 -9.38
N GLY A 369 -12.60 5.73 -9.40
CA GLY A 369 -12.00 5.24 -10.64
C GLY A 369 -10.86 6.08 -11.23
N GLU A 370 -10.47 7.20 -10.58
CA GLU A 370 -9.24 7.92 -10.96
C GLU A 370 -8.00 7.06 -10.65
N LYS A 371 -7.11 6.89 -11.64
CA LYS A 371 -5.84 6.15 -11.49
C LYS A 371 -4.72 7.03 -10.95
#